data_AF-A0A2E4GRG2-F1
#
_entry.id   AF-A0A2E4GRG2-F1
#
_cell.length_a   1.000
_cell.length_b   1.000
_cell.length_c   1.000
_cell.angle_alpha   90.00
_cell.angle_beta   90.00
_cell.angle_gamma   90.00
#
_symmetry.space_group_name_H-M   'P 1'
#
loop_
_entity.id
_entity.type
_entity.pdbx_description
1 polymer ?
#
loop_
_entity_poly.entity_id
_entity_poly.type
_entity_poly.pdbx_seq_one_letter_code
_entity_poly.pdbx_strand_id
1 'polypeptide(L)' 'FPLVVTIEDGTRVGGFGSLVADALQRRSGPIPRLLQLGTPDDYLPHGAESELHAELGLDASGIAAQINKAIKSLQH' A
#
# COMPACT_ATOMS: atom_id res chain seq x y z
N PHE A 1 -15.78 -1.03 9.38
CA PHE A 1 -15.49 -2.10 8.39
C PHE A 1 -13.98 -2.32 8.34
N PRO A 2 -13.45 -3.55 8.19
CA PRO A 2 -12.01 -3.80 8.27
C PRO A 2 -11.21 -3.15 7.12
N LEU A 3 -9.99 -2.71 7.44
CA LEU A 3 -8.97 -2.23 6.50
C LEU A 3 -7.89 -3.30 6.36
N VAL A 4 -7.54 -3.66 5.13
CA VAL A 4 -6.37 -4.49 4.80
C VAL A 4 -5.30 -3.58 4.21
N VAL A 5 -4.05 -3.76 4.64
CA VAL A 5 -2.90 -3.01 4.12
C VAL A 5 -1.88 -4.01 3.61
N THR A 6 -1.43 -3.84 2.36
CA THR A 6 -0.30 -4.57 1.79
C THR A 6 0.88 -3.62 1.64
N ILE A 7 2.09 -4.14 1.88
CA ILE A 7 3.33 -3.39 1.78
C ILE A 7 4.33 -4.29 1.06
N GLU A 8 4.97 -3.78 0.02
CA GLU A 8 6.00 -4.50 -0.73
C GLU A 8 7.13 -3.56 -1.14
N ASP A 9 8.36 -4.07 -1.14
CA ASP A 9 9.53 -3.38 -1.71
C ASP A 9 9.68 -3.76 -3.19
N GLY A 10 8.69 -3.33 -3.96
CA GLY A 10 8.49 -3.71 -5.35
C GLY A 10 7.29 -2.97 -5.94
N THR A 11 7.06 -3.14 -7.24
CA THR A 11 6.00 -2.38 -7.93
C THR A 11 4.63 -2.71 -7.34
N ARG A 12 3.87 -1.65 -7.01
CA ARG A 12 2.49 -1.77 -6.57
C ARG A 12 1.56 -2.27 -7.70
N VAL A 13 1.96 -2.09 -8.96
CA VAL A 13 1.15 -2.47 -10.14
C VAL A 13 1.48 -3.90 -10.54
N GLY A 14 0.51 -4.80 -10.39
CA GLY A 14 0.72 -6.23 -10.70
C GLY A 14 1.56 -6.97 -9.66
N GLY A 15 1.99 -6.29 -8.58
CA GLY A 15 2.73 -6.87 -7.47
C GLY A 15 1.87 -7.63 -6.47
N PHE A 16 2.41 -7.84 -5.27
CA PHE A 16 1.76 -8.55 -4.17
C PHE A 16 0.39 -7.95 -3.83
N GLY A 17 0.29 -6.62 -3.77
CA GLY A 17 -0.98 -5.94 -3.49
C GLY A 17 -2.08 -6.29 -4.50
N SER A 18 -1.73 -6.41 -5.79
CA SER A 18 -2.68 -6.78 -6.84
C SER A 18 -3.17 -8.22 -6.67
N LEU A 19 -2.29 -9.15 -6.29
CA LEU A 19 -2.68 -10.54 -6.01
C LEU A 19 -3.61 -10.65 -4.78
N VAL A 20 -3.38 -9.83 -3.76
CA VAL A 20 -4.28 -9.74 -2.59
C VAL A 20 -5.63 -9.15 -3.00
N ALA A 21 -5.66 -8.10 -3.81
CA ALA A 21 -6.90 -7.52 -4.33
C ALA A 21 -7.73 -8.56 -5.09
N ASP A 22 -7.08 -9.34 -5.95
CA ASP A 22 -7.69 -10.44 -6.70
C ASP A 22 -8.23 -11.54 -5.78
N ALA A 23 -7.48 -11.93 -4.74
CA ALA A 23 -7.93 -12.91 -3.77
C ALA A 23 -9.14 -12.42 -2.96
N LEU A 24 -9.17 -11.14 -2.59
CA LEU A 24 -10.30 -10.52 -1.89
C LEU A 24 -11.56 -10.48 -2.76
N GLN A 25 -11.41 -10.23 -4.07
CA GLN A 25 -12.53 -10.23 -5.02
C GLN A 25 -13.13 -11.62 -5.24
N ARG A 26 -12.31 -12.68 -5.18
CA ARG A 26 -12.78 -14.07 -5.31
C ARG A 26 -13.49 -14.61 -4.06
N ARG A 27 -13.34 -13.93 -2.92
CA ARG A 27 -13.94 -14.37 -1.66
C ARG A 27 -15.42 -13.98 -1.61
N SER A 28 -16.28 -14.88 -1.15
CA SER A 28 -17.67 -14.54 -0.86
C SER A 28 -17.78 -13.58 0.33
N GLY A 29 -18.71 -12.63 0.23
CA GLY A 29 -19.03 -11.70 1.30
C GLY A 29 -18.36 -10.33 1.12
N PRO A 30 -18.41 -9.48 2.16
CA PRO A 30 -18.02 -8.10 2.04
C PRO A 30 -16.50 -7.94 1.79
N ILE A 31 -16.13 -7.13 0.78
CA ILE A 31 -14.74 -6.86 0.40
C ILE A 31 -14.19 -5.73 1.29
N PRO A 32 -13.16 -5.97 2.13
CA PRO A 32 -12.54 -4.93 2.95
C PRO A 32 -11.97 -3.83 2.09
N ARG A 33 -11.87 -2.62 2.65
CA ARG A 33 -11.06 -1.60 2.01
C ARG A 33 -9.62 -2.09 1.98
N LEU A 34 -8.97 -1.94 0.83
CA LEU A 34 -7.59 -2.32 0.61
C LEU A 34 -6.75 -1.06 0.39
N LEU A 35 -5.64 -0.93 1.12
CA LEU A 35 -4.58 0.05 0.89
C LEU A 35 -3.33 -0.71 0.43
N GLN A 36 -2.87 -0.42 -0.79
CA GLN A 36 -1.66 -1.03 -1.35
C GLN A 36 -0.53 -0.02 -1.32
N LEU A 37 0.51 -0.31 -0.54
CA LEU A 37 1.75 0.45 -0.47
C LEU A 37 2.85 -0.34 -1.18
N GLY A 38 3.61 0.34 -2.03
CA GLY A 38 4.70 -0.22 -2.81
C GLY A 38 5.25 0.84 -3.75
N THR A 39 6.31 0.51 -4.47
CA THR A 39 6.93 1.45 -5.40
C THR A 39 6.00 1.74 -6.59
N PRO A 40 6.03 2.96 -7.15
CA PRO A 40 5.29 3.26 -8.37
C PRO A 40 5.87 2.48 -9.55
N ASP A 41 5.04 2.26 -10.56
CA ASP A 41 5.46 1.68 -11.85
C ASP A 41 6.03 2.79 -12.75
N ASP A 42 7.00 3.53 -12.21
CA ASP A 42 7.63 4.70 -12.83
C ASP A 42 9.14 4.66 -12.57
N TYR A 43 9.89 5.47 -13.33
CA TYR A 43 11.32 5.63 -13.10
C TYR A 43 11.59 6.19 -11.69
N LEU A 44 12.40 5.47 -10.91
CA LEU A 44 12.92 5.94 -9.64
C LEU A 44 14.32 6.56 -9.83
N PRO A 45 14.58 7.76 -9.29
CA PRO A 45 15.91 8.33 -9.26
C PRO A 45 16.93 7.40 -8.59
N HIS A 46 18.20 7.58 -8.90
CA HIS A 46 19.26 6.93 -8.14
C HIS A 46 19.42 7.61 -6.78
N GLY A 47 19.46 6.81 -5.72
CA GLY A 47 19.63 7.26 -4.34
C GLY A 47 19.85 6.06 -3.42
N ALA A 48 20.09 6.33 -2.13
CA ALA A 48 20.10 5.24 -1.16
C ALA A 48 18.68 4.67 -1.01
N GLU A 49 18.56 3.37 -0.77
CA GLU A 49 17.28 2.68 -0.59
C GLU A 49 16.40 3.37 0.47
N SER A 50 16.98 3.76 1.60
CA SER A 50 16.29 4.46 2.68
C SER A 50 15.77 5.85 2.28
N GLU A 51 16.48 6.55 1.40
CA GLU A 51 16.07 7.86 0.89
C GLU A 51 14.88 7.69 -0.05
N LEU A 52 14.96 6.74 -0.97
CA LEU A 52 13.87 6.39 -1.89
C LEU A 52 12.62 5.93 -1.12
N HIS A 53 12.79 5.10 -0.10
CA HIS A 53 11.66 4.68 0.75
C HIS A 53 11.04 5.87 1.49
N ALA A 54 11.85 6.78 2.05
CA ALA A 54 11.32 7.98 2.70
C ALA A 54 10.58 8.90 1.73
N GLU A 55 11.12 9.13 0.53
CA GLU A 55 10.48 9.92 -0.53
C GLU A 55 9.15 9.32 -0.99
N LEU A 56 9.08 7.99 -1.09
CA LEU A 56 7.87 7.26 -1.44
C LEU A 56 6.90 7.08 -0.24
N GLY A 57 7.30 7.50 0.97
CA GLY A 57 6.55 7.26 2.20
C GLY A 57 6.41 5.77 2.56
N LEU A 58 7.36 4.95 2.10
CA LEU A 58 7.51 3.52 2.41
C LEU A 58 8.47 3.28 3.59
N ASP A 59 8.99 4.34 4.20
CA ASP A 59 9.64 4.24 5.51
C ASP A 59 8.59 4.04 6.63
N ALA A 60 9.07 3.72 7.83
CA ALA A 60 8.17 3.44 8.96
C ALA A 60 7.21 4.61 9.27
N SER A 61 7.70 5.84 9.15
CA SER A 61 6.90 7.04 9.43
C SER A 61 5.84 7.29 8.35
N GLY A 62 6.20 7.16 7.07
CA GLY A 62 5.31 7.29 5.94
C GLY A 62 4.23 6.22 5.93
N ILE A 63 4.57 4.95 6.18
CA ILE A 63 3.61 3.85 6.29
C ILE A 63 2.57 4.16 7.36
N ALA A 64 3.01 4.54 8.56
CA ALA A 64 2.11 4.88 9.67
C ALA A 64 1.19 6.06 9.32
N ALA A 65 1.71 7.11 8.66
CA ALA A 65 0.92 8.25 8.23
C ALA A 65 -0.16 7.86 7.21
N GLN A 66 0.18 7.03 6.24
CA GLN A 66 -0.76 6.55 5.21
C GLN A 66 -1.88 5.69 5.81
N ILE A 67 -1.53 4.78 6.73
CA ILE A 67 -2.51 3.94 7.43
C ILE A 67 -3.44 4.80 8.30
N ASN A 68 -2.89 5.75 9.08
CA ASN A 68 -3.69 6.65 9.90
C ASN A 68 -4.65 7.50 9.05
N LYS A 69 -4.20 7.99 7.89
CA LYS A 69 -5.06 8.71 6.94
C LYS A 69 -6.19 7.81 6.43
N ALA A 70 -5.89 6.56 6.09
CA ALA A 70 -6.90 5.60 5.63
C ALA A 70 -7.94 5.29 6.72
N ILE A 71 -7.52 5.11 7.97
CA ILE A 71 -8.42 4.89 9.11
C ILE A 71 -9.34 6.11 9.32
N LYS A 72 -8.80 7.32 9.33
CA LYS A 72 -9.60 8.56 9.49
C LYS A 72 -10.65 8.73 8.39
N SER A 73 -10.34 8.32 7.16
CA SER A 73 -11.29 8.40 6.05
C SER A 73 -12.35 7.29 6.05
N LEU A 74 -12.30 6.33 6.99
CA LEU A 74 -13.36 5.34 7.21
C LEU A 74 -14.35 5.77 8.29
N GLN A 75 -14.04 6.83 9.03
CA GLN A 75 -14.86 7.36 10.13
C GLN A 75 -15.81 8.49 9.69
N HIS A 76 -15.69 8.92 8.43
CA HIS A 76 -16.58 9.86 7.76
C HIS A 76 -17.34 9.12 6.67
#